data_AF-A0A6A7G412-F1
#
_entry.id   AF-A0A6A7G412-F1
#
_cell.length_a   1.000
_cell.length_b   1.000
_cell.length_c   1.000
_cell.angle_alpha   90.00
_cell.angle_beta   90.00
_cell.angle_gamma   90.00
#
_symmetry.space_group_name_H-M   'P 1'
#
loop_
_entity.id
_entity.type
_entity.pdbx_description
1 polymer ?
#
loop_
_entity_poly.entity_id
_entity_poly.type
_entity_poly.pdbx_seq_one_letter_code
_entity_poly.pdbx_strand_id
1 'polypeptide(L)'
;LPKVPAYQVLRKFNTFVNLVEVAALLGLSFVSSKENYEVHKGCFILFMVCSEVYMVLTCLLLKDNTRQFVGLMEHRAYSIKKQLTVANLFCFMVALYFYYRHNAYCEPGMYTAFAFMEYFIVLTNMGFHMAAYYDFYHYQLTVTEFKPSFSNST
;
A
#
# COMPACT_ATOMS: atom_id res chain seq x y z
N LEU A 1 -11.27 -10.59 14.51
CA LEU A 1 -10.53 -11.70 13.85
C LEU A 1 -10.89 -13.05 14.47
N PRO A 2 -11.38 -14.01 13.66
CA PRO A 2 -11.40 -15.41 14.08
C PRO A 2 -9.97 -15.87 14.36
N LYS A 3 -9.75 -16.61 15.46
CA LYS A 3 -8.43 -17.05 15.93
C LYS A 3 -7.85 -18.20 15.07
N VAL A 4 -7.95 -18.12 13.75
CA VAL A 4 -7.36 -19.13 12.87
C VAL A 4 -5.89 -18.73 12.61
N PRO A 5 -4.92 -19.63 12.86
CA PRO A 5 -3.49 -19.32 12.78
C PRO A 5 -3.05 -18.76 11.42
N ALA A 6 -3.71 -19.19 10.34
CA ALA A 6 -3.45 -18.71 8.98
C ALA A 6 -3.56 -17.18 8.83
N TYR A 7 -4.59 -16.55 9.40
CA TYR A 7 -4.76 -15.09 9.30
C TYR A 7 -3.68 -14.31 10.05
N GLN A 8 -3.14 -14.87 11.14
CA GLN A 8 -2.06 -14.22 11.87
C GLN A 8 -0.77 -14.23 11.05
N VAL A 9 -0.50 -15.35 10.37
CA VAL A 9 0.65 -15.47 9.45
C VAL A 9 0.50 -14.50 8.28
N LEU A 10 -0.66 -14.46 7.62
CA LEU A 10 -0.91 -13.53 6.52
C LEU A 10 -0.76 -12.07 6.95
N ARG A 11 -1.23 -11.69 8.14
CA ARG A 11 -1.06 -10.33 8.67
C ARG A 11 0.40 -9.97 8.91
N LYS A 12 1.16 -10.86 9.56
CA LYS A 12 2.61 -10.66 9.78
C LYS A 12 3.36 -10.53 8.45
N PHE A 13 3.02 -11.38 7.50
CA PHE A 13 3.58 -11.33 6.15
C PHE A 13 3.24 -10.01 5.46
N ASN A 14 1.97 -9.59 5.47
CA ASN A 14 1.54 -8.31 4.90
C ASN A 14 2.29 -7.11 5.51
N THR A 15 2.48 -7.11 6.83
CA THR A 15 3.29 -6.07 7.51
C THR A 15 4.75 -6.11 7.05
N PHE A 16 5.34 -7.29 6.92
CA PHE A 16 6.70 -7.42 6.41
C PHE A 16 6.83 -6.88 4.97
N VAL A 17 5.90 -7.24 4.09
CA VAL A 17 5.88 -6.74 2.70
C VAL A 17 5.79 -5.20 2.67
N ASN A 18 4.93 -4.60 3.49
CA ASN A 18 4.83 -3.14 3.61
C ASN A 18 6.15 -2.48 4.10
N LEU A 19 6.87 -3.11 5.04
CA LEU A 19 8.17 -2.61 5.47
C LEU A 19 9.20 -2.66 4.34
N VAL A 20 9.19 -3.72 3.53
CA VAL A 20 10.06 -3.86 2.36
C VAL A 20 9.70 -2.83 1.29
N GLU A 21 8.42 -2.60 1.03
CA GLU A 21 7.93 -1.55 0.12
C GLU A 21 8.48 -0.17 0.52
N VAL A 22 8.33 0.21 1.79
CA VAL A 22 8.81 1.50 2.31
C VAL A 22 10.34 1.58 2.26
N ALA A 23 11.06 0.50 2.58
CA ALA A 23 12.51 0.47 2.47
C ALA A 23 12.99 0.64 1.01
N ALA A 24 12.28 0.04 0.04
CA ALA A 24 12.56 0.19 -1.38
C ALA A 24 12.32 1.63 -1.86
N LEU A 25 11.23 2.28 -1.42
CA LEU A 25 10.97 3.71 -1.66
C LEU A 25 12.05 4.63 -1.09
N LEU A 26 12.53 4.33 0.12
CA LEU A 26 13.66 5.05 0.71
C LEU A 26 14.92 4.86 -0.16
N GLY A 27 15.18 3.63 -0.62
CA GLY A 27 16.27 3.35 -1.56
C GLY A 27 16.18 4.19 -2.83
N LEU A 28 15.00 4.30 -3.45
CA LEU A 28 14.77 5.15 -4.62
C LEU A 28 14.97 6.65 -4.34
N SER A 29 14.77 7.07 -3.09
CA SER A 29 14.96 8.47 -2.68
C SER A 29 16.43 8.82 -2.46
N PHE A 30 17.25 7.85 -2.04
CA PHE A 30 18.68 8.05 -1.78
C PHE A 30 19.58 7.70 -2.97
N VAL A 31 19.22 6.70 -3.77
CA VAL A 31 20.04 6.21 -4.88
C VAL A 31 19.48 6.72 -6.19
N SER A 32 20.19 7.66 -6.81
CA SER A 32 19.82 8.18 -8.12
C SER A 32 20.16 7.19 -9.23
N SER A 33 19.31 7.13 -10.26
CA SER A 33 19.54 6.33 -11.47
C SER A 33 20.82 6.70 -12.23
N LYS A 34 21.32 7.93 -12.03
CA LYS A 34 22.60 8.40 -12.61
C LYS A 34 23.83 7.91 -11.85
N GLU A 35 23.70 7.66 -10.55
CA GLU A 35 24.81 7.25 -9.68
C GLU A 35 25.00 5.73 -9.73
N ASN A 36 23.89 4.98 -9.58
CA ASN A 36 23.91 3.54 -9.64
C ASN A 36 22.60 2.99 -10.23
N TYR A 37 22.61 2.79 -11.54
CA TYR A 37 21.45 2.32 -12.28
C TYR A 37 20.94 0.95 -11.81
N GLU A 38 21.85 0.00 -11.53
CA GLU A 38 21.47 -1.36 -11.15
C GLU A 38 20.76 -1.40 -9.79
N VAL A 39 21.29 -0.66 -8.80
CA VAL A 39 20.65 -0.57 -7.48
C VAL A 39 19.31 0.17 -7.58
N HIS A 40 19.26 1.28 -8.31
CA HIS A 40 18.01 2.03 -8.52
C HIS A 40 16.93 1.16 -9.18
N LYS A 41 17.28 0.42 -10.24
CA LYS A 41 16.39 -0.52 -10.92
C LYS A 41 15.93 -1.65 -9.99
N GLY A 42 16.83 -2.17 -9.15
CA GLY A 42 16.50 -3.18 -8.14
C GLY A 42 15.49 -2.66 -7.11
N CYS A 43 15.73 -1.47 -6.55
CA CYS A 43 14.79 -0.81 -5.63
C CYS A 43 13.44 -0.53 -6.30
N PHE A 44 13.45 -0.13 -7.57
CA PHE A 44 12.24 0.13 -8.33
C PHE A 44 11.37 -1.13 -8.47
N ILE A 45 11.96 -2.22 -8.97
CA ILE A 45 11.24 -3.50 -9.12
C ILE A 45 10.72 -4.00 -7.77
N LEU A 46 11.54 -3.90 -6.72
CA LEU A 46 11.16 -4.32 -5.37
C LEU A 46 9.97 -3.51 -4.84
N PHE A 47 9.99 -2.18 -5.01
CA PHE A 47 8.87 -1.31 -4.65
C PHE A 47 7.58 -1.70 -5.40
N MET A 48 7.66 -1.91 -6.71
CA MET A 48 6.49 -2.22 -7.55
C MET A 48 5.86 -3.56 -7.15
N VAL A 49 6.68 -4.61 -6.96
CA VAL A 49 6.16 -5.94 -6.59
C VAL A 49 5.63 -5.95 -5.15
N CYS A 50 6.35 -5.35 -4.20
CA CYS A 50 5.91 -5.32 -2.80
C CYS A 50 4.62 -4.51 -2.63
N SER A 51 4.48 -3.36 -3.30
CA SER A 51 3.27 -2.53 -3.21
C SER A 51 2.03 -3.26 -3.72
N GLU A 52 2.12 -3.91 -4.88
CA GLU A 52 1.02 -4.71 -5.44
C GLU A 52 0.61 -5.87 -4.51
N VAL A 53 1.60 -6.63 -4.02
CA VAL A 53 1.36 -7.73 -3.08
C VAL A 53 0.71 -7.22 -1.80
N TYR A 54 1.19 -6.10 -1.25
CA TYR A 54 0.63 -5.48 -0.05
C TYR A 54 -0.82 -5.02 -0.26
N MET A 55 -1.11 -4.34 -1.36
CA MET A 55 -2.46 -3.84 -1.68
C MET A 55 -3.45 -4.99 -1.84
N VAL A 56 -3.07 -6.05 -2.58
CA VAL A 56 -3.90 -7.26 -2.76
C VAL A 56 -4.14 -7.98 -1.44
N LEU A 57 -3.09 -8.27 -0.67
CA LEU A 57 -3.21 -8.95 0.61
C LEU A 57 -4.07 -8.17 1.61
N THR A 58 -3.88 -6.84 1.65
CA THR A 58 -4.68 -5.96 2.49
C THR A 58 -6.16 -6.04 2.10
N CYS A 59 -6.49 -5.94 0.81
CA CYS A 59 -7.87 -6.10 0.34
C CYS A 59 -8.48 -7.48 0.63
N LEU A 60 -7.70 -8.56 0.50
CA LEU A 60 -8.16 -9.92 0.84
C LEU A 60 -8.45 -10.04 2.35
N LEU A 61 -7.53 -9.56 3.19
CA LEU A 61 -7.71 -9.53 4.64
C LEU A 61 -8.93 -8.69 5.06
N LEU A 62 -9.19 -7.56 4.39
CA LEU A 62 -10.37 -6.71 4.63
C LEU A 62 -11.68 -7.39 4.15
N LYS A 63 -11.64 -8.07 3.01
CA LYS A 63 -12.80 -8.81 2.46
C LYS A 63 -13.31 -9.85 3.45
N ASP A 64 -12.41 -10.64 4.05
CA ASP A 64 -12.77 -11.69 4.99
C ASP A 64 -13.29 -11.12 6.33
N ASN A 65 -12.91 -9.89 6.67
CA ASN A 65 -13.36 -9.18 7.87
C ASN A 65 -14.54 -8.22 7.61
N THR A 66 -15.11 -8.18 6.40
CA THR A 66 -16.20 -7.25 6.05
C THR A 66 -17.44 -7.44 6.92
N ARG A 67 -17.66 -8.63 7.49
CA ARG A 67 -18.74 -8.91 8.45
C ARG A 67 -18.58 -8.20 9.80
N GLN A 68 -17.39 -7.71 10.10
CA GLN A 68 -17.08 -6.99 11.34
C GLN A 68 -17.18 -5.47 11.17
N PHE A 69 -17.40 -4.96 9.95
CA PHE A 69 -17.60 -3.54 9.72
C PHE A 69 -18.92 -3.11 10.34
N VAL A 70 -18.84 -2.14 11.26
CA VAL A 70 -19.98 -1.58 11.99
C VAL A 70 -20.44 -0.27 11.33
N GLY A 71 -19.56 0.41 10.60
CA GLY A 71 -19.82 1.73 9.99
C GLY A 71 -19.88 1.74 8.46
N LEU A 72 -20.76 2.58 7.91
CA LEU A 72 -20.81 2.90 6.47
C LEU A 72 -19.48 3.45 5.94
N MET A 73 -18.73 4.15 6.79
CA MET A 73 -17.40 4.69 6.46
C MET A 73 -16.38 3.58 6.17
N GLU A 74 -16.40 2.48 6.95
CA GLU A 74 -15.48 1.34 6.77
C GLU A 74 -15.74 0.64 5.44
N HIS A 75 -17.02 0.46 5.06
CA HIS A 75 -17.39 -0.06 3.76
C HIS A 75 -16.93 0.84 2.60
N ARG A 76 -17.04 2.17 2.78
CA ARG A 76 -16.56 3.13 1.79
C ARG A 76 -15.04 3.09 1.65
N ALA A 77 -14.31 3.08 2.76
CA ALA A 77 -12.85 2.98 2.80
C ALA A 77 -12.37 1.69 2.11
N TYR A 78 -13.01 0.56 2.42
CA TYR A 78 -12.73 -0.72 1.76
C TYR A 78 -13.02 -0.67 0.25
N SER A 79 -14.15 -0.10 -0.17
CA SER A 79 -14.50 0.02 -1.59
C SER A 79 -13.47 0.86 -2.35
N ILE A 80 -13.03 1.99 -1.77
CA ILE A 80 -11.98 2.84 -2.34
C ILE A 80 -10.66 2.07 -2.44
N LYS A 81 -10.21 1.42 -1.36
CA LYS A 81 -8.98 0.60 -1.36
C LYS A 81 -9.02 -0.49 -2.44
N LYS A 82 -10.17 -1.16 -2.60
CA LYS A 82 -10.37 -2.17 -3.63
C LYS A 82 -10.30 -1.58 -5.04
N GLN A 83 -10.96 -0.45 -5.29
CA GLN A 83 -10.92 0.23 -6.60
C GLN A 83 -9.49 0.66 -6.96
N LEU A 84 -8.76 1.24 -6.00
CA LEU A 84 -7.37 1.65 -6.19
C LEU A 84 -6.46 0.45 -6.48
N THR A 85 -6.66 -0.68 -5.79
CA THR A 85 -5.91 -1.93 -6.05
C THR A 85 -6.16 -2.47 -7.45
N VAL A 86 -7.42 -2.49 -7.90
CA VAL A 86 -7.75 -2.96 -9.25
C VAL A 86 -7.17 -2.03 -10.32
N ALA A 87 -7.22 -0.71 -10.10
CA ALA A 87 -6.62 0.27 -11.00
C ALA A 87 -5.09 0.14 -11.05
N ASN A 88 -4.44 -0.06 -9.89
CA ASN A 88 -2.99 -0.25 -9.77
C ASN A 88 -2.53 -1.47 -10.58
N LEU A 89 -3.14 -2.64 -10.32
CA LEU A 89 -2.87 -3.89 -11.06
C LEU A 89 -3.07 -3.74 -12.57
N PHE A 90 -4.14 -3.05 -12.98
CA PHE A 90 -4.38 -2.81 -14.39
C PHE A 90 -3.27 -1.95 -15.01
N CYS A 91 -2.90 -0.83 -14.38
CA CYS A 91 -1.79 0.01 -14.82
C CYS A 91 -0.47 -0.75 -14.83
N PHE A 92 -0.21 -1.61 -13.84
CA PHE A 92 0.99 -2.45 -13.78
C PHE A 92 1.08 -3.43 -14.96
N MET A 93 -0.01 -4.12 -15.28
CA MET A 93 -0.05 -5.01 -16.44
C MET A 93 0.17 -4.26 -17.77
N VAL A 94 -0.42 -3.08 -17.91
CA VAL A 94 -0.22 -2.22 -19.09
C VAL A 94 1.22 -1.69 -19.15
N ALA A 95 1.83 -1.32 -18.02
CA ALA A 95 3.21 -0.89 -17.94
C ALA A 95 4.16 -2.03 -18.38
N LEU A 96 3.95 -3.26 -17.90
CA LEU A 96 4.71 -4.43 -18.34
C LEU A 96 4.60 -4.67 -19.85
N TYR A 97 3.41 -4.46 -20.43
CA TYR A 97 3.22 -4.55 -21.87
C TYR A 97 4.04 -3.51 -22.63
N PHE A 98 4.02 -2.23 -22.21
CA PHE A 98 4.83 -1.19 -22.84
C PHE A 98 6.33 -1.41 -22.66
N TYR A 99 6.76 -1.88 -21.49
CA TYR A 99 8.16 -2.24 -21.23
C TYR A 99 8.63 -3.36 -22.17
N TYR A 100 7.82 -4.42 -22.32
CA TYR A 100 8.13 -5.49 -23.26
C TYR A 100 8.20 -5.00 -24.71
N ARG A 101 7.21 -4.20 -25.16
CA ARG A 101 7.19 -3.64 -26.52
C ARG A 101 8.41 -2.75 -26.80
N HIS A 102 8.76 -1.90 -25.85
CA HIS A 102 9.93 -1.04 -25.96
C HIS A 102 11.22 -1.85 -26.17
N ASN A 103 11.41 -2.89 -25.36
CA ASN A 103 12.63 -3.71 -25.41
C ASN A 103 12.68 -4.66 -26.61
N ALA A 104 11.53 -5.15 -27.09
CA ALA A 104 11.48 -6.10 -28.20
C ALA A 104 11.46 -5.43 -29.58
N TYR A 105 10.81 -4.27 -29.72
CA TYR A 105 10.56 -3.64 -31.03
C TYR A 105 11.18 -2.23 -31.17
N CYS A 106 11.73 -1.64 -30.10
CA CYS A 106 12.34 -0.30 -30.11
C CYS A 106 11.43 0.80 -30.68
N GLU A 107 10.11 0.68 -30.49
CA GLU A 107 9.14 1.64 -31.03
C GLU A 107 9.24 3.00 -30.30
N PRO A 108 9.25 4.12 -31.05
CA PRO A 108 9.29 5.45 -30.46
C PRO A 108 8.02 5.72 -29.65
N GLY A 109 8.18 6.32 -28.46
CA GLY A 109 7.08 6.67 -27.57
C GLY A 109 6.66 5.60 -26.56
N MET A 110 7.06 4.32 -26.73
CA MET A 110 6.71 3.25 -25.78
C MET A 110 7.30 3.48 -24.39
N TYR A 111 8.52 4.00 -24.30
CA TYR A 111 9.14 4.34 -23.01
C TYR A 111 8.38 5.47 -22.29
N THR A 112 7.88 6.46 -23.02
CA THR A 112 7.06 7.53 -22.44
C THR A 112 5.71 7.00 -21.94
N ALA A 113 5.07 6.10 -22.69
CA ALA A 113 3.83 5.45 -22.26
C ALA A 113 4.03 4.55 -21.03
N PHE A 114 5.16 3.84 -20.97
CA PHE A 114 5.59 3.10 -19.79
C PHE A 114 5.73 4.02 -18.57
N ALA A 115 6.51 5.10 -18.70
CA ALA A 115 6.72 6.08 -17.63
C ALA A 115 5.41 6.73 -17.15
N PHE A 116 4.49 7.01 -18.08
CA PHE A 116 3.16 7.52 -17.76
C PHE A 116 2.38 6.54 -16.88
N MET A 117 2.40 5.24 -17.19
CA MET A 117 1.73 4.22 -16.36
C MET A 117 2.37 4.06 -14.99
N GLU A 118 3.69 4.16 -14.89
CA GLU A 118 4.41 4.17 -13.61
C GLU A 118 3.90 5.29 -12.68
N TYR A 119 3.65 6.49 -13.21
CA TYR A 119 3.06 7.58 -12.42
C TYR A 119 1.68 7.22 -11.88
N PHE A 120 0.82 6.56 -12.66
CA PHE A 120 -0.49 6.11 -12.15
C PHE A 120 -0.37 5.05 -11.07
N ILE A 121 0.58 4.13 -11.21
CA ILE A 121 0.84 3.09 -10.20
C ILE A 121 1.27 3.75 -8.89
N VAL A 122 2.22 4.68 -8.94
CA VAL A 122 2.67 5.42 -7.75
C VAL A 122 1.51 6.24 -7.14
N LEU A 123 0.72 6.94 -7.96
CA LEU A 123 -0.40 7.75 -7.49
C LEU A 123 -1.49 6.91 -6.80
N THR A 124 -1.84 5.76 -7.38
CA THR A 124 -2.84 4.87 -6.80
C THR A 124 -2.34 4.16 -5.53
N ASN A 125 -1.04 3.86 -5.45
CA ASN A 125 -0.39 3.39 -4.22
C ASN A 125 -0.45 4.46 -3.10
N MET A 126 -0.06 5.71 -3.39
CA MET A 126 -0.19 6.81 -2.44
C MET A 126 -1.64 7.01 -1.99
N GLY A 127 -2.59 6.94 -2.93
CA GLY A 127 -4.02 7.00 -2.65
C GLY A 127 -4.48 5.86 -1.73
N PHE A 128 -3.94 4.66 -1.90
CA PHE A 128 -4.30 3.48 -1.09
C PHE A 128 -3.86 3.62 0.37
N HIS A 129 -2.64 4.13 0.58
CA HIS A 129 -2.11 4.45 1.90
C HIS A 129 -2.86 5.64 2.53
N MET A 130 -3.14 6.70 1.76
CA MET A 130 -3.97 7.83 2.19
C MET A 130 -5.38 7.40 2.60
N ALA A 131 -5.97 6.39 1.95
CA ALA A 131 -7.29 5.89 2.32
C ALA A 131 -7.36 5.33 3.76
N ALA A 132 -6.22 5.07 4.41
CA ALA A 132 -6.17 4.79 5.86
C ALA A 132 -6.66 5.96 6.73
N TYR A 133 -6.65 7.19 6.22
CA TYR A 133 -7.25 8.35 6.91
C TYR A 133 -8.72 8.11 7.29
N TYR A 134 -9.49 7.46 6.41
CA TYR A 134 -10.89 7.14 6.68
C TYR A 134 -11.06 6.10 7.79
N ASP A 135 -10.06 5.25 8.02
CA ASP A 135 -10.08 4.25 9.09
C ASP A 135 -9.97 4.92 10.48
N PHE A 136 -9.34 6.10 10.58
CA PHE A 136 -9.13 6.81 11.85
C PHE A 136 -10.12 7.94 12.13
N TYR A 137 -10.97 8.30 11.18
CA TYR A 137 -11.82 9.50 11.27
C TYR A 137 -12.78 9.51 12.48
N HIS A 138 -13.19 8.33 12.98
CA HIS A 138 -14.11 8.21 14.12
C HIS A 138 -13.42 8.05 15.48
N TYR A 139 -12.09 7.91 15.53
CA TYR A 139 -11.39 7.73 16.80
C TYR A 139 -11.08 9.10 17.44
N GLN A 140 -11.74 9.38 18.57
CA GLN A 140 -11.40 10.53 19.41
C GLN A 140 -10.29 10.12 20.39
N LEU A 141 -9.12 10.73 20.27
CA LEU A 141 -8.02 10.59 21.23
C LEU A 141 -8.28 11.51 22.42
N THR A 142 -8.91 10.96 23.46
CA THR A 142 -9.12 11.68 24.72
C THR A 142 -7.94 11.41 25.66
N VAL A 143 -7.13 12.44 25.93
CA VAL A 143 -6.09 12.39 26.97
C VAL A 143 -6.75 12.67 28.31
N THR A 144 -6.80 11.69 29.21
CA THR A 144 -7.30 11.86 30.57
C THR A 144 -6.13 11.95 31.55
N GLU A 145 -6.14 12.96 32.42
CA GLU A 145 -5.21 13.02 33.54
C GLU A 145 -5.59 11.99 34.60
N PHE A 146 -4.63 11.16 35.01
CA PHE A 146 -4.81 10.24 36.13
C PHE A 146 -4.79 11.04 37.44
N LYS A 147 -5.97 11.28 38.03
CA LYS A 147 -6.08 11.87 39.36
C LYS A 147 -6.11 10.74 40.41
N PRO A 148 -5.04 10.52 41.20
CA PRO A 148 -5.07 9.52 42.27
C PRO A 148 -6.12 9.93 43.32
N SER A 149 -6.96 8.97 43.70
CA SER A 149 -7.99 9.16 44.73
C SER A 149 -7.30 9.19 46.09
N PHE A 150 -6.98 10.38 46.59
CA PHE A 150 -6.66 10.54 48.01
C PHE A 150 -7.97 10.45 48.77
N SER A 151 -8.15 9.34 49.51
CA SER A 151 -9.26 9.17 50.44
C SER A 151 -9.14 10.21 51.55
N ASN A 152 -10.19 11.01 51.75
CA ASN A 152 -10.34 11.85 52.93
C ASN A 152 -10.23 10.97 54.19
N SER A 153 -9.27 11.29 55.04
CA SER A 153 -9.30 10.91 56.46
C SER A 153 -9.40 12.19 57.29
N THR A 154 -10.58 12.32 57.91
CA THR A 154 -11.00 13.16 59.06
C THR A 154 -11.04 14.68 58.88
#